data_AF-A0AAD9ZXE2-F1
#
_entry.id   AF-A0AAD9ZXE2-F1
#
_cell.length_a   1.000
_cell.length_b   1.000
_cell.length_c   1.000
_cell.angle_alpha   90.00
_cell.angle_beta   90.00
_cell.angle_gamma   90.00
#
_symmetry.space_group_name_H-M   'P 1'
#
loop_
_entity.id
_entity.type
_entity.pdbx_description
1 polymer ?
#
loop_
_entity_poly.entity_id
_entity_poly.type
_entity_poly.pdbx_seq_one_letter_code
_entity_poly.pdbx_strand_id
1 'polypeptide(L)'
;MIDLDFLIHEMVYEHITFDHEKHISLASLPGMQERTIITSSLSKTFSVTGWRVGWAIAPAFIASAIRNIHVKITDSAPAPFQEAALTALTSPSEYFESMRRDYEFKRDYIVKLLAGIGFQISFKPQGSFFLFAELPENCLLSDVEYVQELIKQAGVVAVPGCGFFHTNLSLEKSSPVDCGYQKRYIRFAFCKSNATLAAAAQNLGKLLGASGCLMLN
;
A
#
# COMPACT_ATOMS: atom_id res chain seq x y z
N MET A 1 -22.56 22.17 -22.22
CA MET A 1 -22.11 21.57 -20.95
C MET A 1 -20.86 20.80 -21.31
N ILE A 2 -19.67 21.28 -20.93
CA ILE A 2 -18.44 20.53 -21.22
C ILE A 2 -18.37 19.48 -20.12
N ASP A 3 -18.63 18.21 -20.45
CA ASP A 3 -18.25 17.09 -19.60
C ASP A 3 -16.72 17.09 -19.54
N LEU A 4 -16.18 17.71 -18.49
CA LEU A 4 -14.76 17.69 -18.20
C LEU A 4 -14.51 16.53 -17.24
N ASP A 5 -14.29 15.35 -17.80
CA ASP A 5 -13.79 14.21 -17.03
C ASP A 5 -12.34 14.48 -16.61
N PHE A 6 -12.15 14.80 -15.33
CA PHE A 6 -10.84 14.87 -14.70
C PHE A 6 -10.51 13.59 -13.96
N LEU A 7 -9.24 13.21 -14.02
CA LEU A 7 -8.70 12.03 -13.34
C LEU A 7 -7.71 12.46 -12.28
N ILE A 8 -7.80 11.88 -11.08
CA ILE A 8 -6.82 12.05 -10.02
C ILE A 8 -5.89 10.85 -10.04
N HIS A 9 -4.60 11.09 -10.29
CA HIS A 9 -3.57 10.05 -10.34
C HIS A 9 -2.62 10.20 -9.16
N GLU A 10 -2.72 9.26 -8.22
CA GLU A 10 -1.96 9.23 -6.97
C GLU A 10 -0.65 8.46 -7.19
N MET A 11 0.49 9.15 -7.05
CA MET A 11 1.81 8.68 -7.45
C MET A 11 2.79 8.49 -6.28
N VAL A 12 2.35 8.44 -5.02
CA VAL A 12 3.26 8.36 -3.86
C VAL A 12 4.14 7.10 -3.84
N TYR A 13 3.82 6.07 -4.63
CA TYR A 13 4.63 4.85 -4.76
C TYR A 13 5.39 4.77 -6.11
N GLU A 14 5.43 5.83 -6.92
CA GLU A 14 5.97 5.83 -8.29
C GLU A 14 7.40 5.29 -8.42
N HIS A 15 8.22 5.45 -7.38
CA HIS A 15 9.61 4.97 -7.35
C HIS A 15 9.77 3.60 -6.70
N ILE A 16 8.75 3.09 -6.03
CA ILE A 16 8.75 1.77 -5.36
C ILE A 16 8.12 0.76 -6.32
N THR A 17 8.88 0.40 -7.34
CA THR A 17 8.54 -0.61 -8.34
C THR A 17 9.54 -1.76 -8.29
N PHE A 18 9.12 -2.94 -8.73
CA PHE A 18 9.88 -4.18 -8.67
C PHE A 18 9.94 -4.88 -10.02
N ASP A 19 10.76 -5.92 -10.15
CA ASP A 19 10.89 -6.76 -11.35
C ASP A 19 11.25 -5.93 -12.60
N HIS A 20 12.00 -4.85 -12.41
CA HIS A 20 12.35 -3.85 -13.43
C HIS A 20 11.16 -3.10 -14.06
N GLU A 21 9.96 -3.21 -13.48
CA GLU A 21 8.79 -2.46 -13.90
C GLU A 21 9.01 -0.96 -13.71
N LYS A 22 8.44 -0.18 -14.63
CA LYS A 22 8.49 1.29 -14.59
C LYS A 22 7.09 1.84 -14.41
N HIS A 23 6.96 2.79 -13.49
CA HIS A 23 5.73 3.56 -13.38
C HIS A 23 5.53 4.40 -14.64
N ILE A 24 4.31 4.36 -15.20
CA ILE A 24 3.88 5.21 -16.29
C ILE A 24 2.89 6.22 -15.72
N SER A 25 3.24 7.50 -15.78
CA SER A 25 2.31 8.54 -15.35
C SER A 25 1.11 8.59 -16.29
N LEU A 26 -0.11 8.65 -15.73
CA LEU A 26 -1.32 8.76 -16.54
C LEU A 26 -1.27 10.00 -17.47
N ALA A 27 -0.65 11.08 -17.02
CA ALA A 27 -0.50 12.31 -17.80
C ALA A 27 0.45 12.17 -19.00
N SER A 28 1.30 11.13 -19.07
CA SER A 28 2.16 10.90 -20.24
C SER A 28 1.45 10.17 -21.37
N LEU A 29 0.22 9.72 -21.17
CA LEU A 29 -0.57 9.08 -22.22
C LEU A 29 -1.21 10.13 -23.14
N PRO A 30 -1.45 9.80 -24.43
CA PRO A 30 -2.04 10.74 -25.40
C PRO A 30 -3.36 11.34 -24.91
N GLY A 31 -3.46 12.67 -24.88
CA GLY A 31 -4.66 13.42 -24.49
C GLY A 31 -5.00 13.38 -22.99
N MET A 32 -4.08 12.92 -22.14
CA MET A 32 -4.31 12.81 -20.69
C MET A 32 -3.69 13.94 -19.90
N GLN A 33 -2.72 14.66 -20.45
CA GLN A 33 -2.05 15.77 -19.78
C GLN A 33 -3.03 16.88 -19.36
N GLU A 34 -4.00 17.23 -20.22
CA GLU A 34 -4.97 18.30 -19.97
C GLU A 34 -6.10 17.89 -19.02
N ARG A 35 -6.13 16.62 -18.59
CA ARG A 35 -7.24 16.04 -17.79
C ARG A 35 -6.79 15.25 -16.57
N THR A 36 -5.48 15.21 -16.30
CA THR A 36 -4.91 14.49 -15.16
C THR A 36 -4.44 15.46 -14.09
N ILE A 37 -4.91 15.25 -12.87
CA ILE A 37 -4.40 15.87 -11.63
C ILE A 37 -3.50 14.82 -10.98
N ILE A 38 -2.18 15.05 -11.01
CA ILE A 38 -1.22 14.20 -10.31
C ILE A 38 -1.11 14.68 -8.87
N THR A 39 -1.11 13.75 -7.93
CA THR A 39 -0.72 14.01 -6.53
C THR A 39 0.44 13.10 -6.15
N SER A 40 1.45 13.64 -5.48
CA SER A 40 2.57 12.85 -4.94
C SER A 40 3.11 13.49 -3.67
N SER A 41 4.01 12.79 -2.97
CA SER A 41 4.58 13.26 -1.71
C SER A 41 5.91 12.61 -1.40
N LEU A 42 6.67 13.23 -0.49
CA LEU A 42 7.93 12.65 0.00
C LEU A 42 7.73 11.42 0.89
N SER A 43 6.51 11.20 1.38
CA SER A 43 6.22 10.32 2.51
C SER A 43 6.78 8.91 2.37
N LYS A 44 6.65 8.31 1.19
CA LYS A 44 6.92 6.88 0.97
C LYS A 44 8.31 6.66 0.40
N THR A 45 8.64 7.39 -0.68
CA THR A 45 9.94 7.35 -1.35
C THR A 45 11.09 7.74 -0.41
N PHE A 46 10.87 8.69 0.52
CA PHE A 46 11.92 9.19 1.42
C PHE A 46 11.68 8.84 2.89
N SER A 47 10.70 7.99 3.20
CA SER A 47 10.40 7.53 4.57
C SER A 47 10.11 8.67 5.57
N VAL A 48 9.58 9.80 5.11
CA VAL A 48 9.26 10.99 5.92
C VAL A 48 7.75 11.18 6.14
N THR A 49 7.03 10.11 6.50
CA THR A 49 5.56 10.11 6.59
C THR A 49 4.99 11.18 7.54
N GLY A 50 5.74 11.54 8.58
CA GLY A 50 5.35 12.56 9.56
C GLY A 50 5.53 14.01 9.09
N TRP A 51 6.24 14.26 7.98
CA TRP A 51 6.52 15.63 7.51
C TRP A 51 5.34 16.25 6.77
N ARG A 52 4.42 15.42 6.25
CA ARG A 52 3.18 15.85 5.59
C ARG A 52 3.41 16.85 4.44
N VAL A 53 4.47 16.65 3.66
CA VAL A 53 4.77 17.47 2.47
C VAL A 53 4.61 16.67 1.18
N GLY A 54 3.88 17.27 0.25
CA GLY A 54 3.65 16.76 -1.10
C GLY A 54 3.23 17.87 -2.04
N TRP A 55 2.84 17.49 -3.25
CA TRP A 55 2.50 18.42 -4.32
C TRP A 55 1.37 17.88 -5.19
N ALA A 56 0.75 18.80 -5.92
CA ALA A 56 -0.21 18.49 -6.97
C ALA A 56 0.23 19.15 -8.29
N ILE A 57 0.17 18.41 -9.39
CA ILE A 57 0.44 18.91 -10.75
C ILE A 57 -0.86 18.75 -11.53
N ALA A 58 -1.36 19.83 -12.13
CA ALA A 58 -2.67 19.84 -12.76
C ALA A 58 -2.73 20.86 -13.91
N PRO A 59 -3.74 20.79 -14.80
CA PRO A 59 -4.04 21.85 -15.75
C PRO A 59 -4.12 23.21 -15.05
N ALA A 60 -3.62 24.26 -15.71
CA ALA A 60 -3.36 25.55 -15.06
C ALA A 60 -4.55 26.12 -14.28
N PHE A 61 -5.77 25.99 -14.82
CA PHE A 61 -6.98 26.49 -14.17
C PHE A 61 -7.35 25.70 -12.90
N ILE A 62 -7.08 24.38 -12.87
CA ILE A 62 -7.27 23.53 -11.68
C ILE A 62 -6.16 23.80 -10.67
N ALA A 63 -4.90 23.89 -11.11
CA ALA A 63 -3.78 24.22 -10.22
C ALA A 63 -4.01 25.56 -9.50
N SER A 64 -4.54 26.56 -10.22
CA SER A 64 -4.96 27.85 -9.64
C SER A 64 -6.05 27.68 -8.58
N ALA A 65 -7.08 26.88 -8.86
CA ALA A 65 -8.15 26.59 -7.91
C ALA A 65 -7.64 25.87 -6.64
N ILE A 66 -6.78 24.84 -6.81
CA ILE A 66 -6.12 24.11 -5.71
C ILE A 66 -5.33 25.09 -4.84
N ARG A 67 -4.51 25.95 -5.45
CA ARG A 67 -3.73 26.97 -4.73
C ARG A 67 -4.64 27.91 -3.94
N ASN A 68 -5.71 28.42 -4.55
CA ASN A 68 -6.63 29.36 -3.91
C ASN A 68 -7.37 28.75 -2.71
N ILE A 69 -7.64 27.44 -2.73
CA ILE A 69 -8.19 26.70 -1.59
C ILE A 69 -7.10 26.49 -0.53
N HIS A 70 -5.91 26.04 -0.93
CA HIS A 70 -4.80 25.72 -0.04
C HIS A 70 -4.41 26.90 0.87
N VAL A 71 -4.25 28.09 0.30
CA VAL A 71 -3.89 29.30 1.06
C VAL A 71 -4.94 29.71 2.09
N LYS A 72 -6.20 29.31 1.90
CA LYS A 72 -7.28 29.59 2.87
C LYS A 72 -7.30 28.59 4.04
N ILE A 73 -6.76 27.39 3.85
CA ILE A 73 -6.79 26.32 4.85
C ILE A 73 -5.49 26.29 5.67
N THR A 74 -4.33 26.49 5.02
CA THR A 74 -3.03 26.23 5.66
C THR A 74 -1.95 27.29 5.38
N ASP A 75 -2.31 28.41 4.73
CA ASP A 75 -1.39 29.46 4.24
C ASP A 75 -0.31 28.93 3.28
N SER A 76 0.68 28.17 3.77
CA SER A 76 1.73 27.52 2.99
C SER A 76 2.20 26.21 3.61
N ALA A 77 2.88 25.37 2.82
CA ALA A 77 3.60 24.21 3.36
C ALA A 77 4.80 24.68 4.21
N PRO A 78 5.22 23.96 5.27
CA PRO A 78 6.33 24.38 6.11
C PRO A 78 7.63 24.61 5.31
N ALA A 79 8.16 25.83 5.33
CA ALA A 79 9.32 26.22 4.53
C ALA A 79 10.55 25.29 4.69
N PRO A 80 10.94 24.86 5.92
CA PRO A 80 12.05 23.92 6.07
C PRO A 80 11.85 22.58 5.33
N PHE A 81 10.61 22.12 5.22
CA PHE A 81 10.30 20.88 4.50
C PHE A 81 10.21 21.08 2.98
N GLN A 82 9.99 22.31 2.50
CA GLN A 82 10.14 22.63 1.07
C GLN A 82 11.61 22.55 0.65
N GLU A 83 12.54 23.07 1.45
CA GLU A 83 13.99 22.94 1.22
C GLU A 83 14.44 21.47 1.26
N ALA A 84 13.92 20.70 2.22
CA ALA A 84 14.18 19.28 2.28
C ALA A 84 13.58 18.51 1.08
N ALA A 85 12.43 18.96 0.55
CA ALA A 85 11.85 18.42 -0.67
C ALA A 85 12.75 18.63 -1.89
N LEU A 86 13.33 19.84 -2.03
CA LEU A 86 14.29 20.13 -3.09
C LEU A 86 15.49 19.18 -3.04
N THR A 87 16.06 18.98 -1.84
CA THR A 87 17.18 18.04 -1.64
C THR A 87 16.77 16.60 -1.98
N ALA A 88 15.60 16.16 -1.52
CA ALA A 88 15.10 14.81 -1.77
C ALA A 88 14.83 14.56 -3.27
N LEU A 89 14.14 15.48 -3.95
CA LEU A 89 13.78 15.36 -5.36
C LEU A 89 14.97 15.45 -6.31
N THR A 90 16.10 15.99 -5.84
CA THR A 90 17.37 16.03 -6.59
C THR A 90 18.33 14.88 -6.22
N SER A 91 17.85 13.89 -5.46
CA SER A 91 18.63 12.70 -5.12
C SER A 91 19.11 11.98 -6.38
N PRO A 92 20.32 11.39 -6.37
CA PRO A 92 20.87 10.73 -7.53
C PRO A 92 20.20 9.36 -7.75
N SER A 93 20.34 8.78 -8.95
CA SER A 93 19.68 7.53 -9.36
C SER A 93 19.94 6.36 -8.40
N GLU A 94 21.14 6.33 -7.81
CA GLU A 94 21.61 5.29 -6.91
C GLU A 94 20.75 5.18 -5.65
N TYR A 95 20.20 6.30 -5.17
CA TYR A 95 19.27 6.31 -4.05
C TYR A 95 18.03 5.46 -4.37
N PHE A 96 17.40 5.72 -5.52
CA PHE A 96 16.19 5.03 -5.94
C PHE A 96 16.45 3.56 -6.28
N GLU A 97 17.60 3.25 -6.89
CA GLU A 97 17.98 1.87 -7.14
C GLU A 97 18.22 1.08 -5.86
N SER A 98 18.93 1.66 -4.89
CA SER A 98 19.16 1.02 -3.60
C SER A 98 17.84 0.79 -2.86
N MET A 99 16.95 1.78 -2.87
CA MET A 99 15.62 1.68 -2.28
C MET A 99 14.79 0.57 -2.92
N ARG A 100 14.76 0.49 -4.26
CA ARG A 100 14.03 -0.58 -4.99
C ARG A 100 14.58 -1.95 -4.63
N ARG A 101 15.91 -2.13 -4.64
CA ARG A 101 16.56 -3.40 -4.27
C ARG A 101 16.20 -3.84 -2.85
N ASP A 102 16.22 -2.92 -1.88
CA ASP A 102 15.86 -3.24 -0.48
C ASP A 102 14.38 -3.66 -0.34
N TYR A 103 13.46 -2.90 -0.93
CA TYR A 103 12.04 -3.25 -0.87
C TYR A 103 11.69 -4.51 -1.67
N GLU A 104 12.37 -4.76 -2.79
CA GLU A 104 12.22 -5.98 -3.58
C GLU A 104 12.64 -7.22 -2.79
N PHE A 105 13.79 -7.14 -2.12
CA PHE A 105 14.26 -8.20 -1.22
C PHE A 105 13.24 -8.48 -0.10
N LYS A 106 12.70 -7.42 0.53
CA LYS A 106 11.69 -7.55 1.59
C LYS A 106 10.36 -8.12 1.08
N ARG A 107 9.93 -7.73 -0.12
CA ARG A 107 8.76 -8.30 -0.81
C ARG A 107 8.95 -9.79 -1.02
N ASP A 108 10.07 -10.20 -1.60
CA ASP A 108 10.32 -11.60 -1.92
C ASP A 108 10.42 -12.45 -0.66
N TYR A 109 11.03 -11.91 0.39
CA TYR A 109 11.08 -12.53 1.71
C TYR A 109 9.67 -12.75 2.29
N ILE A 110 8.82 -11.71 2.32
CA ILE A 110 7.48 -11.84 2.92
C ILE A 110 6.56 -12.74 2.08
N VAL A 111 6.66 -12.70 0.74
CA VAL A 111 5.91 -13.59 -0.15
C VAL A 111 6.25 -15.04 0.13
N LYS A 112 7.55 -15.37 0.21
CA LYS A 112 8.00 -16.73 0.52
C LYS A 112 7.55 -17.18 1.91
N LEU A 113 7.65 -16.29 2.90
CA LEU A 113 7.22 -16.59 4.26
C LEU A 113 5.72 -16.93 4.33
N LEU A 114 4.87 -16.05 3.82
CA LEU A 114 3.42 -16.20 3.91
C LEU A 114 2.94 -17.41 3.08
N ALA A 115 3.48 -17.62 1.89
CA ALA A 115 3.19 -18.81 1.09
C ALA A 115 3.63 -20.10 1.81
N GLY A 116 4.80 -20.10 2.46
CA GLY A 116 5.32 -21.24 3.21
C GLY A 116 4.51 -21.62 4.45
N ILE A 117 3.66 -20.72 4.94
CA ILE A 117 2.74 -20.95 6.06
C ILE A 117 1.27 -20.98 5.60
N GLY A 118 1.02 -21.26 4.32
CA GLY A 118 -0.30 -21.61 3.79
C GLY A 118 -1.19 -20.46 3.36
N PHE A 119 -0.74 -19.20 3.39
CA PHE A 119 -1.46 -18.11 2.72
C PHE A 119 -1.41 -18.31 1.21
N GLN A 120 -2.49 -17.99 0.53
CA GLN A 120 -2.51 -17.96 -0.93
C GLN A 120 -2.06 -16.58 -1.43
N ILE A 121 -1.05 -16.57 -2.30
CA ILE A 121 -0.50 -15.34 -2.89
C ILE A 121 -0.88 -15.30 -4.38
N SER A 122 -2.09 -14.84 -4.66
CA SER A 122 -2.63 -14.75 -6.02
C SER A 122 -1.90 -13.70 -6.87
N PHE A 123 -1.38 -12.64 -6.24
CA PHE A 123 -0.70 -11.55 -6.92
C PHE A 123 0.58 -11.17 -6.18
N LYS A 124 1.73 -11.36 -6.84
CA LYS A 124 3.01 -10.81 -6.37
C LYS A 124 3.04 -9.30 -6.65
N PRO A 125 3.22 -8.42 -5.65
CA PRO A 125 3.21 -6.98 -5.87
C PRO A 125 4.33 -6.54 -6.82
N GLN A 126 4.00 -5.72 -7.82
CA GLN A 126 4.98 -5.08 -8.73
C GLN A 126 5.36 -3.66 -8.28
N GLY A 127 4.76 -3.17 -7.20
CA GLY A 127 5.13 -1.91 -6.57
C GLY A 127 4.47 -1.73 -5.21
N SER A 128 4.66 -0.53 -4.62
CA SER A 128 4.31 -0.22 -3.23
C SER A 128 5.10 -1.06 -2.21
N PHE A 129 4.68 -1.06 -0.95
CA PHE A 129 5.25 -1.93 0.08
C PHE A 129 4.19 -2.80 0.80
N PHE A 130 3.08 -3.08 0.11
CA PHE A 130 2.00 -3.90 0.63
C PHE A 130 1.86 -5.21 -0.14
N LEU A 131 1.45 -6.25 0.58
CA LEU A 131 1.07 -7.54 0.04
C LEU A 131 -0.33 -7.87 0.55
N PHE A 132 -1.25 -8.14 -0.38
CA PHE A 132 -2.54 -8.74 -0.06
C PHE A 132 -2.36 -10.26 -0.16
N ALA A 133 -2.49 -10.93 0.98
CA ALA A 133 -2.41 -12.38 1.08
C ALA A 133 -3.81 -12.91 1.42
N GLU A 134 -4.26 -13.91 0.68
CA GLU A 134 -5.52 -14.58 0.97
C GLU A 134 -5.30 -15.65 2.04
N LEU A 135 -6.26 -15.77 2.95
CA LEU A 135 -6.27 -16.78 3.99
C LEU A 135 -6.19 -18.20 3.39
N PRO A 136 -5.62 -19.18 4.12
CA PRO A 136 -5.61 -20.58 3.71
C PRO A 136 -7.02 -21.09 3.40
N GLU A 137 -7.18 -21.92 2.37
CA GLU A 137 -8.48 -22.38 1.85
C GLU A 137 -9.37 -23.02 2.93
N ASN A 138 -8.77 -23.76 3.86
CA ASN A 138 -9.42 -24.43 4.99
C ASN A 138 -9.63 -23.54 6.22
N CYS A 139 -9.20 -22.28 6.20
CA CYS A 139 -9.41 -21.34 7.29
C CYS A 139 -10.87 -20.90 7.32
N LEU A 140 -11.57 -21.15 8.42
CA LEU A 140 -12.98 -20.75 8.61
C LEU A 140 -13.13 -19.35 9.22
N LEU A 141 -12.05 -18.75 9.69
CA LEU A 141 -12.05 -17.40 10.24
C LEU A 141 -12.19 -16.36 9.11
N SER A 142 -12.90 -15.27 9.41
CA SER A 142 -12.81 -14.05 8.63
C SER A 142 -11.44 -13.38 8.79
N ASP A 143 -11.10 -12.48 7.87
CA ASP A 143 -9.89 -11.64 7.94
C ASP A 143 -9.77 -10.86 9.26
N VAL A 144 -10.86 -10.32 9.78
CA VAL A 144 -10.87 -9.61 11.06
C VAL A 144 -10.55 -10.55 12.22
N GLU A 145 -11.23 -11.70 12.31
CA GLU A 145 -10.99 -12.69 13.36
C GLU A 145 -9.57 -13.24 13.29
N TYR A 146 -9.10 -13.56 12.08
CA TYR A 146 -7.75 -14.06 11.89
C TYR A 146 -6.70 -13.01 12.31
N VAL A 147 -6.87 -11.73 11.93
CA VAL A 147 -5.95 -10.67 12.35
C VAL A 147 -5.97 -10.49 13.88
N GLN A 148 -7.13 -10.61 14.53
CA GLN A 148 -7.20 -10.57 15.99
C GLN A 148 -6.39 -11.70 16.64
N GLU A 149 -6.51 -12.93 16.13
CA GLU A 149 -5.73 -14.06 16.61
C GLU A 149 -4.23 -13.91 16.30
N LEU A 150 -3.88 -13.36 15.13
CA LEU A 150 -2.50 -13.03 14.78
C LEU A 150 -1.86 -12.07 15.80
N ILE A 151 -2.61 -11.07 16.24
CA ILE A 151 -2.15 -10.09 17.22
C ILE A 151 -1.99 -10.76 18.59
N LYS A 152 -3.01 -11.47 19.06
CA LYS A 152 -3.02 -12.10 20.39
C LYS A 152 -1.95 -13.17 20.53
N GLN A 153 -1.81 -14.03 19.51
CA GLN A 153 -0.98 -15.22 19.60
C GLN A 153 0.44 -14.98 19.04
N ALA A 154 0.57 -14.26 17.92
CA ALA A 154 1.86 -14.05 17.25
C ALA A 154 2.53 -12.72 17.60
N GLY A 155 1.78 -11.77 18.18
CA GLY A 155 2.25 -10.39 18.31
C GLY A 155 2.51 -9.72 16.96
N VAL A 156 1.89 -10.22 15.88
CA VAL A 156 2.04 -9.69 14.52
C VAL A 156 0.78 -8.93 14.16
N VAL A 157 0.94 -7.64 13.85
CA VAL A 157 -0.16 -6.76 13.44
C VAL A 157 -0.20 -6.69 11.91
N ALA A 158 -1.37 -6.98 11.35
CA ALA A 158 -1.70 -6.79 9.94
C ALA A 158 -3.03 -6.03 9.81
N VAL A 159 -3.48 -5.74 8.59
CA VAL A 159 -4.73 -5.01 8.35
C VAL A 159 -5.75 -5.94 7.68
N PRO A 160 -6.97 -6.09 8.21
CA PRO A 160 -8.05 -6.82 7.53
C PRO A 160 -8.32 -6.25 6.15
N GLY A 161 -8.44 -7.12 5.15
CA GLY A 161 -8.63 -6.76 3.74
C GLY A 161 -10.01 -6.17 3.46
N CYS A 162 -11.04 -6.55 4.23
CA CYS A 162 -12.42 -6.11 4.01
C CYS A 162 -12.59 -4.59 3.97
N GLY A 163 -11.75 -3.83 4.69
CA GLY A 163 -11.74 -2.37 4.64
C GLY A 163 -11.29 -1.76 3.29
N PHE A 164 -10.77 -2.57 2.36
CA PHE A 164 -10.32 -2.13 1.03
C PHE A 164 -11.25 -2.57 -0.11
N PHE A 165 -12.23 -3.43 0.15
CA PHE A 165 -13.15 -3.93 -0.88
C PHE A 165 -14.52 -3.27 -0.76
N HIS A 166 -15.20 -3.14 -1.90
CA HIS A 166 -16.55 -2.62 -1.93
C HIS A 166 -17.52 -3.62 -1.28
N THR A 167 -18.25 -3.19 -0.25
CA THR A 167 -19.33 -4.00 0.31
C THR A 167 -20.58 -3.83 -0.55
N ASN A 168 -21.04 -4.90 -1.21
CA ASN A 168 -22.37 -4.90 -1.80
C ASN A 168 -23.41 -4.99 -0.68
N LEU A 169 -23.95 -3.83 -0.27
CA LEU A 169 -24.99 -3.70 0.76
C LEU A 169 -26.28 -4.49 0.43
N SER A 170 -26.47 -4.90 -0.81
CA SER A 170 -27.61 -5.70 -1.27
C SER A 170 -27.53 -7.20 -0.95
N LEU A 171 -26.37 -7.71 -0.52
CA LEU A 171 -26.15 -9.14 -0.23
C LEU A 171 -26.15 -9.50 1.27
N GLU A 172 -26.39 -8.54 2.17
CA GLU A 172 -26.43 -8.75 3.64
C GLU A 172 -27.54 -9.74 4.10
N LYS A 173 -28.39 -10.23 3.18
CA LYS A 173 -29.44 -11.23 3.47
C LYS A 173 -29.01 -12.68 3.19
N SER A 174 -27.74 -12.94 2.93
CA SER A 174 -27.23 -14.32 2.75
C SER A 174 -26.55 -14.84 4.02
N SER A 175 -26.72 -16.14 4.27
CA SER A 175 -26.49 -16.88 5.52
C SER A 175 -25.16 -16.59 6.25
N PRO A 176 -25.07 -16.79 7.58
CA PRO A 176 -23.85 -16.53 8.38
C PRO A 176 -22.61 -17.35 8.02
N VAL A 177 -22.73 -18.27 7.05
CA VAL A 177 -21.71 -19.27 6.70
C VAL A 177 -20.85 -18.83 5.50
N ASP A 178 -21.21 -17.76 4.80
CA ASP A 178 -20.46 -17.34 3.61
C ASP A 178 -19.44 -16.23 3.95
N CYS A 179 -18.20 -16.63 4.21
CA CYS A 179 -17.07 -15.71 4.25
C CYS A 179 -16.77 -15.24 2.82
N GLY A 180 -17.62 -14.34 2.29
CA GLY A 180 -17.44 -13.79 0.93
C GLY A 180 -16.01 -13.29 0.71
N TYR A 181 -15.52 -13.40 -0.53
CA TYR A 181 -14.15 -13.08 -0.96
C TYR A 181 -13.54 -11.84 -0.28
N GLN A 182 -14.32 -10.78 -0.06
CA GLN A 182 -13.88 -9.56 0.61
C GLN A 182 -13.36 -9.74 2.04
N LYS A 183 -13.75 -10.81 2.74
CA LYS A 183 -13.33 -11.15 4.11
C LYS A 183 -12.20 -12.18 4.15
N ARG A 184 -11.60 -12.50 3.00
CA ARG A 184 -10.58 -13.55 2.87
C ARG A 184 -9.16 -13.01 2.78
N TYR A 185 -8.98 -11.72 2.61
CA TYR A 185 -7.67 -11.13 2.38
C TYR A 185 -7.16 -10.40 3.61
N ILE A 186 -5.85 -10.44 3.83
CA ILE A 186 -5.15 -9.66 4.83
C ILE A 186 -4.06 -8.86 4.12
N ARG A 187 -3.96 -7.56 4.44
CA ARG A 187 -2.91 -6.70 3.92
C ARG A 187 -1.75 -6.62 4.90
N PHE A 188 -0.59 -7.11 4.46
CA PHE A 188 0.69 -7.00 5.15
C PHE A 188 1.51 -5.84 4.59
N ALA A 189 2.23 -5.14 5.46
CA ALA A 189 3.19 -4.10 5.07
C ALA A 189 4.61 -4.59 5.33
N PHE A 190 5.46 -4.63 4.30
CA PHE A 190 6.84 -5.12 4.42
C PHE A 190 7.88 -4.01 4.53
N CYS A 191 7.45 -2.74 4.63
CA CYS A 191 8.32 -1.59 4.94
C CYS A 191 8.74 -1.55 6.41
N LYS A 192 9.42 -2.61 6.86
CA LYS A 192 9.93 -2.80 8.22
C LYS A 192 11.43 -3.10 8.18
N SER A 193 12.06 -3.07 9.36
CA SER A 193 13.44 -3.53 9.49
C SER A 193 13.53 -5.04 9.23
N ASN A 194 14.69 -5.51 8.78
CA ASN A 194 14.93 -6.95 8.58
C ASN A 194 14.75 -7.73 9.90
N ALA A 195 15.14 -7.15 11.04
CA ALA A 195 14.93 -7.75 12.35
C ALA A 195 13.44 -7.92 12.68
N THR A 196 12.61 -6.93 12.36
CA THR A 196 11.15 -7.02 12.55
C THR A 196 10.53 -8.10 11.65
N LEU A 197 10.94 -8.18 10.39
CA LEU A 197 10.45 -9.21 9.46
C LEU A 197 10.89 -10.62 9.89
N ALA A 198 12.12 -10.76 10.40
CA ALA A 198 12.62 -12.02 10.96
C ALA A 198 11.86 -12.44 12.22
N ALA A 199 11.60 -11.49 13.14
CA ALA A 199 10.82 -11.76 14.35
C ALA A 199 9.38 -12.17 14.02
N ALA A 200 8.74 -11.49 13.06
CA ALA A 200 7.42 -11.88 12.57
C ALA A 200 7.44 -13.29 11.98
N ALA A 201 8.43 -13.64 11.16
CA ALA A 201 8.57 -14.99 10.61
C ALA A 201 8.70 -16.07 11.69
N GLN A 202 9.52 -15.82 12.71
CA GLN A 202 9.67 -16.74 13.84
C GLN A 202 8.37 -16.92 14.62
N ASN A 203 7.63 -15.84 14.88
CA ASN A 203 6.38 -15.92 15.62
C ASN A 203 5.27 -16.60 14.82
N LEU A 204 5.16 -16.29 13.54
CA LEU A 204 4.21 -16.94 12.63
C LEU A 204 4.50 -18.44 12.48
N GLY A 205 5.77 -18.81 12.31
CA GLY A 205 6.18 -20.21 12.18
C GLY A 205 5.95 -21.07 13.43
N LYS A 206 5.77 -20.46 14.62
CA LYS A 206 5.40 -21.18 15.85
C LYS A 206 3.91 -21.51 15.94
N LEU A 207 3.07 -20.76 15.24
CA LEU A 207 1.60 -20.81 15.38
C LEU A 207 0.90 -21.54 14.25
N LEU A 208 1.55 -21.63 13.10
CA LEU A 208 0.97 -22.16 11.88
C LEU A 208 1.65 -23.48 11.55
N GLY A 209 0.89 -24.58 11.63
CA GLY A 209 1.34 -25.86 11.07
C GLY A 209 1.46 -25.78 9.55
N ALA A 210 2.01 -26.82 8.92
CA ALA A 210 2.19 -26.87 7.45
C ALA A 210 0.89 -26.72 6.63
N SER A 211 -0.29 -26.81 7.27
CA SER A 211 -1.61 -26.62 6.68
C SER A 211 -2.13 -25.18 6.71
N GLY A 212 -1.38 -24.23 7.28
CA GLY A 212 -1.72 -22.80 7.33
C GLY A 212 -2.86 -22.40 8.25
N CYS A 213 -3.61 -23.35 8.80
CA CYS A 213 -4.53 -23.05 9.90
C CYS A 213 -3.75 -22.67 11.15
N LEU A 214 -4.24 -21.65 11.86
CA LEU A 214 -3.82 -21.38 13.23
C LEU A 214 -3.99 -22.66 14.04
N MET A 215 -2.91 -23.10 14.69
CA MET A 215 -2.96 -24.15 15.70
C MET A 215 -3.67 -23.56 16.92
N LEU A 216 -4.99 -23.44 16.84
CA LEU A 216 -5.83 -23.00 17.95
C LEU A 216 -5.78 -24.13 19.00
N ASN A 217 -5.14 -23.86 20.13
CA ASN A 217 -5.24 -24.70 21.33
C ASN A 217 -6.61 -24.54 21.98
#